data_AF-A0A1H8CWY4-F1
#
_entry.id   AF-A0A1H8CWY4-F1
#
_cell.length_a   1.000
_cell.length_b   1.000
_cell.length_c   1.000
_cell.angle_alpha   90.00
_cell.angle_beta   90.00
_cell.angle_gamma   90.00
#
_symmetry.space_group_name_H-M   'P 1'
#
loop_
_entity.id
_entity.type
_entity.pdbx_description
1 polymer ?
#
loop_
_entity_poly.entity_id
_entity_poly.type
_entity_poly.pdbx_seq_one_letter_code
_entity_poly.pdbx_strand_id
1 'polypeptide(L)'
;MLRLTVEGPEEKVRDFLKDFSNLPQHKVITTSELFFNGGTEDATVICHFFHYPLEEINEPISVLFRTTDGKYLGFTLLKGNVIRIGNEITISGKATSGLLE
;
A
#
# COMPACT_ATOMS: atom_id res chain seq x y z
N MET A 1 0.41 18.11 -2.58
CA MET A 1 -0.29 17.41 -1.48
C MET A 1 -1.51 16.75 -2.09
N LEU A 2 -1.69 15.45 -1.86
CA LEU A 2 -2.79 14.65 -2.40
C LEU A 2 -3.79 14.30 -1.30
N ARG A 3 -5.04 14.02 -1.69
CA ARG A 3 -6.12 13.60 -0.79
C ARG A 3 -6.67 12.26 -1.25
N LEU A 4 -6.76 11.31 -0.32
CA LEU A 4 -7.37 9.98 -0.51
C LEU A 4 -8.55 9.86 0.44
N THR A 5 -9.71 9.42 -0.07
CA THR A 5 -10.85 9.01 0.74
C THR A 5 -10.94 7.50 0.68
N VAL A 6 -11.01 6.85 1.85
CA VAL A 6 -11.11 5.40 1.97
C VAL A 6 -12.41 5.10 2.68
N GLU A 7 -13.22 4.21 2.10
CA GLU A 7 -14.53 3.80 2.60
C GLU A 7 -14.62 2.27 2.58
N GLY A 8 -15.20 1.70 3.64
CA GLY A 8 -15.44 0.26 3.76
C GLY A 8 -15.53 -0.19 5.22
N PRO A 9 -15.52 -1.51 5.51
CA PRO A 9 -15.56 -2.01 6.87
C PRO A 9 -14.41 -1.45 7.71
N GLU A 10 -14.69 -1.04 8.95
CA GLU A 10 -13.74 -0.29 9.80
C GLU A 10 -12.36 -0.96 9.87
N GLU A 11 -12.32 -2.28 10.11
CA GLU A 11 -11.07 -3.05 10.21
C GLU A 11 -10.26 -2.96 8.91
N LYS A 12 -10.91 -3.03 7.74
CA LYS A 12 -10.26 -2.96 6.43
C LYS A 12 -9.75 -1.55 6.12
N VAL A 13 -10.48 -0.53 6.53
CA VAL A 13 -10.05 0.87 6.38
C VAL A 13 -8.81 1.14 7.22
N ARG A 14 -8.77 0.66 8.47
CA ARG A 14 -7.61 0.77 9.36
C ARG A 14 -6.40 0.01 8.82
N ASP A 15 -6.58 -1.23 8.38
CA ASP A 15 -5.52 -2.04 7.78
C ASP A 15 -4.93 -1.36 6.54
N PHE A 16 -5.79 -0.87 5.65
CA PHE A 16 -5.36 -0.14 4.45
C PHE A 16 -4.53 1.10 4.81
N LEU A 17 -4.99 1.93 5.76
CA LEU A 17 -4.24 3.12 6.15
C LEU A 17 -2.87 2.79 6.75
N LYS A 18 -2.80 1.71 7.53
CA LYS A 18 -1.54 1.24 8.11
C LYS A 18 -0.58 0.81 7.02
N ASP A 19 -1.02 -0.04 6.08
CA ASP A 19 -0.21 -0.50 4.96
C ASP A 19 0.21 0.68 4.07
N PHE A 20 -0.73 1.57 3.75
CA PHE A 20 -0.50 2.76 2.93
C PHE A 20 0.54 3.71 3.55
N SER A 21 0.51 3.90 4.86
CA SER A 21 1.45 4.76 5.59
C SER A 21 2.85 4.16 5.73
N ASN A 22 2.97 2.84 5.59
CA ASN A 22 4.26 2.13 5.65
C ASN A 22 4.98 2.10 4.29
N LEU A 23 4.30 2.48 3.20
CA LEU A 23 4.92 2.53 1.88
C LEU A 23 5.85 3.75 1.79
N PRO A 24 7.11 3.58 1.36
CA PRO A 24 8.08 4.69 1.29
C PRO A 24 7.65 5.77 0.29
N GLN A 25 6.76 5.41 -0.64
CA GLN A 25 6.20 6.32 -1.63
C GLN A 25 5.16 7.30 -1.06
N HIS A 26 4.70 7.10 0.17
CA HIS A 26 3.60 7.85 0.74
C HIS A 26 3.98 8.38 2.12
N LYS A 27 4.03 9.71 2.23
CA LYS A 27 4.17 10.37 3.53
C LYS A 27 2.82 10.93 3.95
N VAL A 28 2.13 10.22 4.84
CA VAL A 28 0.88 10.69 5.42
C VAL A 28 1.15 11.88 6.34
N ILE A 29 0.40 12.95 6.15
CA ILE A 29 0.52 14.21 6.89
C ILE A 29 -0.57 14.32 7.95
N THR A 30 -1.80 14.00 7.56
CA THR A 30 -2.94 14.04 8.47
C THR A 30 -4.04 13.10 7.98
N THR A 31 -4.75 12.51 8.92
CA THR A 31 -5.95 11.70 8.70
C THR A 31 -7.08 12.30 9.51
N SER A 32 -8.29 12.31 8.95
CA SER A 32 -9.49 12.61 9.74
C SER A 32 -9.73 11.53 10.78
N GLU A 33 -10.60 11.83 11.75
CA GLU A 33 -11.24 10.77 12.53
C GLU A 33 -12.06 9.87 11.59
N LEU A 34 -12.26 8.64 12.00
CA LEU A 34 -13.18 7.71 11.33
C LEU A 34 -14.61 8.17 11.60
N PHE A 35 -15.41 8.25 10.55
CA PHE A 35 -16.84 8.54 10.66
C PHE A 35 -17.64 7.53 9.84
N PHE A 36 -18.82 7.18 10.33
CA PHE A 36 -19.71 6.21 9.68
C PHE A 36 -20.76 6.96 8.88
N ASN A 37 -21.00 6.50 7.65
CA ASN A 37 -22.10 7.03 6.85
C ASN A 37 -23.42 6.49 7.42
N GLY A 38 -24.30 7.39 7.88
CA GLY A 38 -25.57 7.01 8.49
C GLY A 38 -26.40 6.14 7.55
N GLY A 39 -26.47 4.84 7.84
CA GLY A 39 -27.16 3.83 7.03
C GLY A 39 -26.30 2.64 6.58
N THR A 40 -24.97 2.70 6.76
CA THR A 40 -24.04 1.59 6.49
C THR A 40 -23.12 1.32 7.70
N GLU A 41 -22.60 0.09 7.80
CA GLU A 41 -21.53 -0.25 8.76
C GLU A 41 -20.13 0.19 8.26
N ASP A 42 -20.09 0.88 7.10
CA ASP A 42 -18.84 1.32 6.49
C ASP A 42 -18.32 2.59 7.16
N ALA A 43 -17.05 2.53 7.54
CA ALA A 43 -16.31 3.66 8.05
C ALA A 43 -15.64 4.39 6.88
N THR A 44 -15.58 5.71 6.98
CA THR A 44 -14.89 6.59 6.04
C THR A 44 -13.76 7.33 6.75
N VAL A 45 -12.64 7.49 6.06
CA VAL A 45 -11.50 8.31 6.51
C VAL A 45 -10.93 9.11 5.34
N ILE A 46 -10.52 10.34 5.65
CA ILE A 46 -9.87 11.23 4.69
C ILE A 46 -8.40 11.35 5.08
N CYS A 47 -7.49 10.98 4.17
CA CYS A 47 -6.05 11.03 4.35
C CYS A 47 -5.43 12.07 3.40
N HIS A 48 -4.58 12.95 3.94
CA HIS A 48 -3.72 13.85 3.16
C HIS A 48 -2.28 13.36 3.20
N PHE A 49 -1.63 13.28 2.04
CA PHE A 49 -0.29 12.71 1.92
C PHE A 49 0.53 13.40 0.83
N PHE A 50 1.86 13.24 0.89
CA PHE A 50 2.75 13.45 -0.26
C PHE A 50 3.07 12.12 -0.90
N HIS A 51 3.13 12.12 -2.23
CA HIS A 51 3.62 10.98 -3.00
C HIS A 51 5.03 11.28 -3.49
N TYR A 52 5.94 10.34 -3.23
CA TYR A 52 7.31 10.35 -3.73
C TYR A 52 7.50 9.12 -4.62
N PRO A 53 7.80 9.28 -5.91
CA PRO A 53 8.19 8.17 -6.75
C PRO A 53 9.42 7.46 -6.18
N LEU A 54 9.47 6.12 -6.26
CA LEU A 54 10.63 5.34 -5.76
C LEU A 54 11.97 5.80 -6.36
N GLU A 55 11.95 6.25 -7.62
CA GLU A 55 13.13 6.78 -8.32
C GLU A 55 13.71 8.05 -7.67
N GLU A 56 12.89 8.84 -6.97
CA GLU A 56 13.33 10.07 -6.31
C GLU A 56 13.93 9.80 -4.92
N ILE A 57 13.47 8.76 -4.24
CA ILE A 57 13.90 8.41 -2.87
C ILE A 57 14.99 7.33 -2.83
N ASN A 58 15.32 6.70 -3.97
CA ASN A 58 16.32 5.61 -4.08
C ASN A 58 16.10 4.45 -3.09
N GLU A 59 14.86 4.24 -2.63
CA GLU A 59 14.50 3.15 -1.74
C GLU A 59 13.76 2.05 -2.51
N PRO A 60 14.29 0.82 -2.58
CA PRO A 60 13.60 -0.27 -3.24
C PRO A 60 12.46 -0.84 -2.38
N ILE A 61 11.34 -1.21 -3.00
CA ILE A 61 10.31 -2.02 -2.34
C ILE A 61 10.63 -3.50 -2.53
N SER A 62 10.80 -4.23 -1.44
CA SER A 62 10.96 -5.69 -1.46
C SER A 62 9.67 -6.38 -1.03
N VAL A 63 9.12 -7.24 -1.89
CA VAL A 63 7.92 -8.04 -1.60
C VAL A 63 8.29 -9.51 -1.57
N LEU A 64 7.92 -10.19 -0.49
CA LEU A 64 8.14 -11.62 -0.30
C LEU A 64 6.79 -12.35 -0.27
N PHE A 65 6.63 -13.28 -1.20
CA PHE A 65 5.48 -14.16 -1.27
C PHE A 65 5.86 -15.54 -0.79
N ARG A 66 4.99 -16.14 0.01
CA ARG A 66 5.09 -17.57 0.31
C ARG A 66 4.19 -18.34 -0.65
N THR A 67 4.77 -19.28 -1.39
CA THR A 67 4.04 -20.17 -2.29
C THR A 67 3.37 -21.30 -1.52
N THR A 68 2.41 -21.96 -2.15
CA THR A 68 1.65 -23.08 -1.54
C THR A 68 2.53 -24.30 -1.24
N ASP A 69 3.65 -24.46 -1.96
CA ASP A 69 4.68 -25.48 -1.69
C ASP A 69 5.68 -25.06 -0.59
N GLY A 70 5.45 -23.92 0.06
CA GLY A 70 6.23 -23.44 1.20
C GLY A 70 7.51 -22.68 0.83
N LYS A 71 7.80 -22.49 -0.46
CA LYS A 71 8.92 -21.66 -0.94
C LYS A 71 8.60 -20.17 -0.84
N TYR A 72 9.62 -19.35 -1.07
CA TYR A 72 9.50 -17.90 -1.08
C TYR A 72 9.86 -17.33 -2.46
N LEU A 73 9.03 -16.43 -2.97
CA LEU A 73 9.32 -15.60 -4.15
C LEU A 73 9.57 -14.17 -3.68
N GLY A 74 10.78 -13.67 -3.90
CA GLY A 74 11.14 -12.29 -3.59
C GLY A 74 11.16 -11.42 -4.84
N PHE A 75 10.58 -10.23 -4.76
CA PHE A 75 10.63 -9.22 -5.82
C PHE A 75 11.14 -7.91 -5.25
N THR A 76 12.16 -7.34 -5.90
CA THR A 76 12.66 -6.00 -5.57
C THR A 76 12.31 -5.04 -6.68
N LEU A 77 11.63 -3.96 -6.34
CA LEU A 77 11.18 -2.92 -7.28
C LEU A 77 11.99 -1.65 -7.06
N LEU A 78 12.63 -1.16 -8.13
CA LEU A 78 13.26 0.17 -8.14
C LEU A 78 12.28 1.27 -8.57
N LYS A 79 11.25 0.90 -9.33
CA LYS A 79 10.14 1.77 -9.74
C LYS A 79 8.86 0.94 -9.77
N GLY A 80 7.75 1.46 -9.26
CA GLY A 80 6.47 0.75 -9.28
C GLY A 80 5.62 1.05 -8.07
N ASN A 81 4.53 0.30 -7.93
CA ASN A 81 3.60 0.33 -6.82
C ASN A 81 3.30 -1.11 -6.38
N VAL A 82 3.15 -1.30 -5.08
CA VAL A 82 2.65 -2.54 -4.48
C VAL A 82 1.35 -2.22 -3.79
N ILE A 83 0.26 -2.84 -4.24
CA ILE A 83 -1.08 -2.63 -3.70
C ILE A 83 -1.56 -3.96 -3.14
N ARG A 84 -1.94 -3.98 -1.87
CA ARG A 84 -2.59 -5.14 -1.25
C ARG A 84 -4.07 -4.85 -1.05
N ILE A 85 -4.93 -5.73 -1.55
CA ILE A 85 -6.38 -5.68 -1.38
C ILE A 85 -6.83 -7.04 -0.85
N GLY A 86 -6.97 -7.14 0.48
CA GLY A 86 -7.27 -8.41 1.16
C GLY A 86 -6.19 -9.48 0.94
N ASN A 87 -6.55 -10.56 0.24
CA ASN A 87 -5.65 -11.67 -0.10
C ASN A 87 -4.96 -11.49 -1.46
N GLU A 88 -5.28 -10.44 -2.20
CA GLU A 88 -4.66 -10.13 -3.48
C GLU A 88 -3.57 -9.08 -3.29
N ILE A 89 -2.40 -9.32 -3.91
CA ILE A 89 -1.31 -8.37 -3.96
C ILE A 89 -1.00 -8.12 -5.44
N THR A 90 -1.22 -6.88 -5.87
CA THR A 90 -0.88 -6.42 -7.21
C THR A 90 0.44 -5.66 -7.16
N ILE A 91 1.42 -6.15 -7.91
CA ILE A 91 2.70 -5.48 -8.12
C ILE A 91 2.74 -4.96 -9.55
N SER A 92 2.92 -3.66 -9.73
CA SER A 92 3.17 -3.06 -11.03
C SER A 92 4.44 -2.23 -10.97
N GLY A 93 5.39 -2.44 -11.87
CA GLY A 93 6.66 -1.73 -11.78
C GLY A 93 7.71 -2.21 -12.76
N LYS A 94 8.86 -1.52 -12.72
CA LYS A 94 10.09 -1.94 -13.38
C LYS A 94 10.85 -2.83 -12.39
N ALA A 95 10.82 -4.13 -12.63
CA ALA A 95 11.68 -5.08 -11.92
C ALA A 95 13.14 -4.68 -12.12
N THR A 96 13.93 -4.70 -11.05
CA THR A 96 15.38 -4.65 -11.20
C THR A 96 15.89 -6.03 -11.57
N SER A 97 16.82 -6.09 -12.52
CA SER A 97 17.56 -7.31 -12.81
C SER A 97 18.37 -7.70 -11.57
N GLY A 98 18.14 -8.91 -11.04
CA GLY A 98 18.90 -9.43 -9.90
C GLY A 98 18.38 -10.69 -9.21
N LEU A 99 17.29 -11.32 -9.65
CA LEU A 99 16.69 -12.49 -8.94
C LEU A 99 16.23 -13.62 -9.87
N LEU A 100 16.84 -13.73 -11.07
CA LEU A 100 16.69 -14.88 -11.98
C LEU A 100 18.05 -15.44 -12.42
N GLU A 101 19.07 -15.32 -11.57
CA GLU A 101 20.32 -16.09 -11.70
C GLU A 101 20.28 -17.31 -10.77
#